data_AF-A0A9W2ZF12-F1
#
_entry.id   AF-A0A9W2ZF12-F1
#
_cell.length_a   1.000
_cell.length_b   1.000
_cell.length_c   1.000
_cell.angle_alpha   90.00
_cell.angle_beta   90.00
_cell.angle_gamma   90.00
#
_symmetry.space_group_name_H-M   'P 1'
#
loop_
_entity.id
_entity.type
_entity.pdbx_description
1 polymer ?
#
loop_
_entity_poly.entity_id
_entity_poly.type
_entity_poly.pdbx_seq_one_letter_code
_entity_poly.pdbx_strand_id
1 'polypeptide(L)'
;MARSETLTQLMRTLWLLSAFLLYRVLSCDVGWFGTKCQYKCHCTGNHCDPSGKCVENSKCEPGWFGASCQFVNVAKDAQFTSFSDDDEKYWPSDHNEDTCSQSLRVMIVKWKLQLVITWIRLIVNNTDKVNKFSVSFKPQPETDSSNINNDYISCAQESRHVNLKIVDIFCQLKYSIHELMIEGPGIKSLCSIYVSGGRNLALKQNTSQSSTYFDGVSINMSRSSNAVDGNTDDNYYHGSCIHTDHETNTAGPTWRLNFSFPALLQGVMIYNRDDCCQARLQHFKLMGFSPSGQIVFTFYDGLSEAQVKYPVIFVSPMKALYQLTVTAQRKTTFSAILNFCELEAFGDWECPFGKYGLDCDKNCNCADKTKTCVVSTGTCPSGCSAGYQGEGCMEVCEHGTWGEGCSKLCDDRCANQSCDSVTGQCQNGCRDGYTLPNCTEESRSVKKNSTDTCPLSLGALSIFGLILAFIFTIQSVIILALCCERRQKSSGYSMFSHMEDSFKLTQYSPRVSGHQTI
;
A
#
# COMPACT_ATOMS: atom_id res chain seq x y z
N MET A 1 -8.35 -42.42 38.45
CA MET A 1 -9.07 -41.51 37.53
C MET A 1 -8.77 -40.03 37.81
N ALA A 2 -8.83 -39.54 39.05
CA ALA A 2 -8.64 -38.10 39.38
C ALA A 2 -7.32 -37.44 38.91
N ARG A 3 -6.20 -38.20 38.81
CA ARG A 3 -4.88 -37.66 38.39
C ARG A 3 -4.77 -37.40 36.87
N SER A 4 -5.63 -38.03 36.08
CA SER A 4 -5.67 -37.87 34.62
C SER A 4 -6.37 -36.56 34.25
N GLU A 5 -7.49 -36.27 34.92
CA GLU A 5 -8.31 -35.07 34.66
C GLU A 5 -7.53 -33.78 34.94
N THR A 6 -6.76 -33.75 36.03
CA THR A 6 -5.92 -32.59 36.41
C THR A 6 -4.83 -32.29 35.38
N LEU A 7 -4.25 -33.31 34.73
CA LEU A 7 -3.20 -33.15 33.72
C LEU A 7 -3.78 -32.59 32.41
N THR A 8 -4.95 -33.08 31.98
CA THR A 8 -5.69 -32.53 30.83
C THR A 8 -6.14 -31.09 31.07
N GLN A 9 -6.57 -30.75 32.29
CA GLN A 9 -6.93 -29.38 32.63
C GLN A 9 -5.73 -28.44 32.54
N LEU A 10 -4.58 -28.85 33.09
CA LEU A 10 -3.33 -28.10 33.04
C LEU A 10 -2.85 -27.91 31.60
N MET A 11 -2.88 -28.96 30.77
CA MET A 11 -2.52 -28.90 29.35
C MET A 11 -3.45 -27.97 28.56
N ARG A 12 -4.76 -27.96 28.84
CA ARG A 12 -5.70 -27.01 28.24
C ARG A 12 -5.44 -25.57 28.68
N THR A 13 -5.15 -25.33 29.95
CA THR A 13 -4.82 -23.99 30.44
C THR A 13 -3.49 -23.50 29.88
N LEU A 14 -2.47 -24.37 29.77
CA LEU A 14 -1.19 -24.05 29.12
C LEU A 14 -1.39 -23.77 27.63
N TRP A 15 -2.23 -24.54 26.94
CA TRP A 15 -2.53 -24.31 25.53
C TRP A 15 -3.29 -22.99 25.34
N LEU A 16 -4.30 -22.70 26.15
CA LEU A 16 -5.04 -21.43 26.12
C LEU A 16 -4.15 -20.23 26.47
N LEU A 17 -3.28 -20.35 27.47
CA LEU A 17 -2.28 -19.34 27.80
C LEU A 17 -1.30 -19.13 26.65
N SER A 18 -0.81 -20.22 26.03
CA SER A 18 0.11 -20.13 24.90
C SER A 18 -0.55 -19.54 23.65
N ALA A 19 -1.81 -19.88 23.38
CA ALA A 19 -2.61 -19.33 22.29
C ALA A 19 -2.95 -17.86 22.54
N PHE A 20 -3.25 -17.48 23.79
CA PHE A 20 -3.49 -16.09 24.18
C PHE A 20 -2.22 -15.24 24.11
N LEU A 21 -1.07 -15.80 24.51
CA LEU A 21 0.25 -15.18 24.34
C LEU A 21 0.62 -15.04 22.86
N LEU A 22 0.40 -16.06 22.03
CA LEU A 22 0.62 -15.97 20.58
C LEU A 22 -0.30 -14.94 19.92
N TYR A 23 -1.58 -14.88 20.32
CA TYR A 23 -2.54 -13.90 19.83
C TYR A 23 -2.12 -12.47 20.18
N ARG A 24 -1.68 -12.23 21.44
CA ARG A 24 -1.11 -10.95 21.88
C ARG A 24 0.16 -10.56 21.12
N VAL A 25 1.00 -11.51 20.74
CA VAL A 25 2.23 -11.27 19.96
C VAL A 25 1.93 -10.92 18.49
N LEU A 26 0.76 -11.34 17.97
CA LEU A 26 0.31 -11.07 16.60
C LEU A 26 -0.60 -9.83 16.48
N SER A 27 -1.13 -9.32 17.59
CA SER A 27 -2.03 -8.16 17.62
C SER A 27 -1.27 -6.90 18.04
N CYS A 28 -1.47 -5.81 17.29
CA CYS A 28 -0.93 -4.51 17.66
C CYS A 28 -1.59 -3.93 18.91
N ASP A 29 -0.88 -3.01 19.57
CA ASP A 29 -1.47 -2.17 20.61
C ASP A 29 -2.68 -1.39 20.07
N VAL A 30 -3.60 -1.03 20.96
CA VAL A 30 -4.80 -0.25 20.58
C VAL A 30 -4.38 1.03 19.87
N GLY A 31 -5.02 1.31 18.72
CA GLY A 31 -4.69 2.46 17.89
C GLY A 31 -3.52 2.21 16.92
N TRP A 32 -3.03 0.99 16.78
CA TRP A 32 -2.01 0.62 15.80
C TRP A 32 -2.46 -0.57 14.94
N PHE A 33 -1.99 -0.63 13.70
CA PHE A 33 -2.29 -1.72 12.77
C PHE A 33 -1.13 -1.94 11.78
N GLY A 34 -1.28 -2.96 10.94
CA GLY A 34 -0.26 -3.41 10.00
C GLY A 34 0.59 -4.56 10.54
N THR A 35 1.29 -5.24 9.64
CA THR A 35 2.04 -6.47 9.96
C THR A 35 3.17 -6.27 10.96
N LYS A 36 3.65 -5.03 11.13
CA LYS A 36 4.68 -4.62 12.09
C LYS A 36 4.18 -3.55 13.07
N CYS A 37 2.86 -3.35 13.15
CA CYS A 37 2.25 -2.28 13.94
C CYS A 37 2.81 -0.89 13.59
N GLN A 38 3.12 -0.69 12.32
CA GLN A 38 3.81 0.48 11.80
C GLN A 38 2.88 1.63 11.41
N TYR A 39 1.57 1.41 11.45
CA TYR A 39 0.57 2.42 11.11
C TYR A 39 -0.29 2.78 12.31
N LYS A 40 -0.56 4.07 12.46
CA LYS A 40 -1.43 4.60 13.50
C LYS A 40 -2.86 4.67 12.98
N CYS A 41 -3.80 4.25 13.81
CA CYS A 41 -5.22 4.35 13.54
C CYS A 41 -5.67 5.80 13.61
N HIS A 42 -6.30 6.29 12.56
CA HIS A 42 -6.86 7.66 12.50
C HIS A 42 -8.36 7.63 12.23
N CYS A 43 -9.03 6.58 12.72
CA CYS A 43 -10.49 6.49 12.73
C CYS A 43 -11.04 7.13 14.00
N THR A 44 -12.21 7.75 13.93
CA THR A 44 -12.85 8.38 15.09
C THR A 44 -12.99 7.36 16.22
N GLY A 45 -12.39 7.67 17.38
CA GLY A 45 -12.38 6.78 18.55
C GLY A 45 -11.28 5.70 18.52
N ASN A 46 -10.32 5.77 17.58
CA ASN A 46 -9.22 4.81 17.41
C ASN A 46 -9.67 3.36 17.15
N HIS A 47 -10.84 3.19 16.53
CA HIS A 47 -11.38 1.88 16.17
C HIS A 47 -11.18 1.59 14.68
N CYS A 48 -10.15 0.80 14.36
CA CYS A 48 -9.93 0.26 13.02
C CYS A 48 -9.72 -1.26 13.07
N ASP A 49 -10.01 -1.91 11.94
CA ASP A 49 -9.68 -3.32 11.73
C ASP A 49 -8.17 -3.54 11.53
N PRO A 50 -7.68 -4.79 11.42
CA PRO A 50 -6.25 -5.05 11.19
C PRO A 50 -5.66 -4.47 9.90
N SER A 51 -6.50 -4.08 8.92
CA SER A 51 -6.10 -3.38 7.69
C SER A 51 -6.11 -1.85 7.83
N GLY A 52 -6.51 -1.34 9.01
CA GLY A 52 -6.64 0.09 9.30
C GLY A 52 -7.95 0.70 8.80
N LYS A 53 -8.90 -0.11 8.31
CA LYS A 53 -10.20 0.39 7.86
C LYS A 53 -11.07 0.72 9.06
N CYS A 54 -11.72 1.87 9.03
CA CYS A 54 -12.66 2.28 10.07
C CYS A 54 -13.87 1.34 10.12
N VAL A 55 -14.21 0.89 11.32
CA VAL A 55 -15.32 -0.05 11.58
C VAL A 55 -16.54 0.66 12.15
N GLU A 56 -17.71 0.03 12.10
CA GLU A 56 -18.94 0.50 12.78
C GLU A 56 -19.39 1.92 12.37
N ASN A 57 -19.26 2.26 11.07
CA ASN A 57 -19.55 3.58 10.50
C ASN A 57 -18.68 4.73 11.02
N SER A 58 -17.58 4.44 11.72
CA SER A 58 -16.60 5.48 12.04
C SER A 58 -15.95 6.00 10.75
N LYS A 59 -15.64 7.30 10.74
CA LYS A 59 -14.95 8.00 9.64
C LYS A 59 -13.52 8.33 10.08
N CYS A 60 -12.71 8.81 9.14
CA CYS A 60 -11.41 9.37 9.47
C CYS A 60 -11.56 10.57 10.41
N GLU A 61 -10.65 10.69 11.37
CA GLU A 61 -10.57 11.84 12.26
C GLU A 61 -10.25 13.12 11.49
N PRO A 62 -10.66 14.31 11.98
CA PRO A 62 -10.36 15.56 11.31
C PRO A 62 -8.86 15.76 11.06
N GLY A 63 -8.48 15.94 9.80
CA GLY A 63 -7.09 16.08 9.37
C GLY A 63 -6.51 14.82 8.72
N TRP A 64 -7.29 13.73 8.65
CA TRP A 64 -6.90 12.49 8.00
C TRP A 64 -7.93 12.06 6.96
N PHE A 65 -7.48 11.44 5.87
CA PHE A 65 -8.36 10.92 4.82
C PHE A 65 -7.69 9.83 3.99
N GLY A 66 -8.40 9.35 2.96
CA GLY A 66 -7.89 8.37 2.00
C GLY A 66 -7.89 6.94 2.55
N ALA A 67 -7.13 6.05 1.91
CA ALA A 67 -7.06 4.64 2.28
C ALA A 67 -6.59 4.49 3.75
N SER A 68 -7.39 3.79 4.55
CA SER A 68 -7.15 3.53 5.98
C SER A 68 -6.84 4.80 6.81
N CYS A 69 -7.33 5.97 6.37
CA CYS A 69 -7.09 7.27 7.00
C CYS A 69 -5.62 7.65 7.19
N GLN A 70 -4.74 7.23 6.27
CA GLN A 70 -3.29 7.43 6.43
C GLN A 70 -2.75 8.73 5.78
N PHE A 71 -3.57 9.47 5.03
CA PHE A 71 -3.13 10.72 4.38
C PHE A 71 -3.48 11.93 5.24
N VAL A 72 -2.49 12.80 5.45
CA VAL A 72 -2.74 14.08 6.12
C VAL A 72 -3.51 15.01 5.17
N ASN A 73 -4.65 15.51 5.64
CA ASN A 73 -5.41 16.55 4.96
C ASN A 73 -4.87 17.94 5.34
N VAL A 74 -3.98 18.48 4.51
CA VAL A 74 -3.41 19.82 4.74
C VAL A 74 -4.44 20.93 4.55
N ALA A 75 -5.60 20.65 3.95
CA ALA A 75 -6.67 21.63 3.81
C ALA A 75 -7.34 21.97 5.15
N LYS A 76 -7.20 21.13 6.19
CA LYS A 76 -7.76 21.39 7.53
C LYS A 76 -7.26 22.70 8.15
N ASP A 77 -5.98 22.99 7.97
CA ASP A 77 -5.32 24.19 8.53
C ASP A 77 -5.28 25.35 7.54
N ALA A 78 -5.94 25.22 6.39
CA ALA A 78 -6.00 26.25 5.37
C ALA A 78 -7.04 27.31 5.70
N GLN A 79 -6.77 28.53 5.23
CA GLN A 79 -7.79 29.55 5.09
C GLN A 79 -8.46 29.39 3.74
N PHE A 80 -9.76 29.57 3.72
CA PHE A 80 -10.49 29.46 2.49
C PHE A 80 -11.24 30.72 2.15
N THR A 81 -11.33 30.98 0.85
CA THR A 81 -12.09 32.09 0.29
C THR A 81 -12.96 31.54 -0.83
N SER A 82 -14.27 31.72 -0.68
CA SER A 82 -15.26 31.28 -1.63
C SER A 82 -15.96 32.48 -2.27
N PHE A 83 -16.23 32.39 -3.56
CA PHE A 83 -17.09 33.33 -4.26
C PHE A 83 -18.38 32.61 -4.63
N SER A 84 -19.49 32.99 -4.00
CA SER A 84 -20.83 32.41 -4.17
C SER A 84 -21.84 33.44 -4.65
N ASP A 85 -22.90 32.95 -5.27
CA ASP A 85 -24.06 33.76 -5.68
C ASP A 85 -24.95 34.20 -4.51
N ASP A 86 -24.80 33.56 -3.34
CA ASP A 86 -25.57 33.81 -2.12
C ASP A 86 -24.63 33.99 -0.90
N ASP A 87 -25.08 34.66 0.16
CA ASP A 87 -24.38 34.82 1.46
C ASP A 87 -24.29 33.49 2.27
N GLU A 88 -24.40 32.35 1.59
CA GLU A 88 -24.48 31.03 2.20
C GLU A 88 -23.13 30.64 2.82
N LYS A 89 -23.10 30.58 4.16
CA LYS A 89 -21.94 30.26 5.00
C LYS A 89 -21.66 28.76 5.04
N TYR A 90 -21.75 28.07 3.90
CA TYR A 90 -21.54 26.62 3.82
C TYR A 90 -20.10 26.30 3.39
N TRP A 91 -19.42 25.42 4.13
CA TRP A 91 -17.96 25.30 4.10
C TRP A 91 -17.48 23.85 3.79
N PRO A 92 -16.79 23.59 2.67
CA PRO A 92 -16.39 22.23 2.21
C PRO A 92 -15.23 21.56 2.97
N SER A 93 -14.84 22.10 4.13
CA SER A 93 -13.97 21.40 5.09
C SER A 93 -14.65 21.18 6.44
N ASP A 94 -15.97 21.17 6.48
CA ASP A 94 -16.77 20.78 7.66
C ASP A 94 -16.65 19.27 7.99
N HIS A 95 -15.86 18.52 7.22
CA HIS A 95 -15.66 17.07 7.34
C HIS A 95 -16.96 16.28 7.16
N ASN A 96 -17.92 16.87 6.44
CA ASN A 96 -19.17 16.23 6.10
C ASN A 96 -19.35 16.13 4.58
N GLU A 97 -19.16 14.91 4.07
CA GLU A 97 -19.23 14.60 2.65
C GLU A 97 -20.65 14.64 2.06
N ASP A 98 -21.68 14.74 2.93
CA ASP A 98 -23.09 14.74 2.53
C ASP A 98 -23.66 16.15 2.29
N THR A 99 -22.93 17.17 2.73
CA THR A 99 -23.34 18.56 2.62
C THR A 99 -22.56 19.23 1.49
N CYS A 100 -23.27 19.88 0.56
CA CYS A 100 -22.70 20.31 -0.71
C CYS A 100 -23.13 21.72 -1.09
N SER A 101 -22.22 22.46 -1.71
CA SER A 101 -22.52 23.78 -2.25
C SER A 101 -23.30 23.68 -3.57
N GLN A 102 -24.28 24.55 -3.75
CA GLN A 102 -24.99 24.75 -5.03
C GLN A 102 -24.65 26.08 -5.72
N SER A 103 -24.12 27.06 -4.96
CA SER A 103 -23.93 28.44 -5.42
C SER A 103 -22.47 28.86 -5.61
N LEU A 104 -21.48 27.98 -5.36
CA LEU A 104 -20.07 28.29 -5.58
C LEU A 104 -19.75 28.54 -7.06
N ARG A 105 -18.85 29.50 -7.31
CA ARG A 105 -18.24 29.75 -8.62
C ARG A 105 -16.74 29.47 -8.62
N VAL A 106 -16.05 29.91 -7.57
CA VAL A 106 -14.61 29.75 -7.40
C VAL A 106 -14.32 29.48 -5.92
N MET A 107 -13.34 28.62 -5.67
CA MET A 107 -12.79 28.36 -4.34
C MET A 107 -11.29 28.56 -4.36
N ILE A 108 -10.80 29.32 -3.38
CA ILE A 108 -9.38 29.51 -3.12
C ILE A 108 -9.06 28.90 -1.76
N VAL A 109 -8.04 28.05 -1.73
CA VAL A 109 -7.47 27.44 -0.52
C VAL A 109 -6.09 28.03 -0.34
N LYS A 110 -5.84 28.67 0.81
CA LYS A 110 -4.61 29.38 1.11
C LYS A 110 -3.97 28.87 2.39
N TRP A 111 -2.68 28.58 2.33
CA TRP A 111 -1.90 28.14 3.48
C TRP A 111 -0.98 29.24 3.99
N LYS A 112 -0.74 29.24 5.31
CA LYS A 112 0.23 30.15 5.93
C LYS A 112 1.67 29.77 5.59
N LEU A 113 1.92 28.47 5.43
CA LEU A 113 3.22 27.91 5.09
C LEU A 113 3.15 27.34 3.68
N GLN A 114 4.26 27.45 2.94
CA GLN A 114 4.41 26.76 1.67
C GLN A 114 4.42 25.25 1.89
N LEU A 115 3.90 24.49 0.93
CA LEU A 115 3.85 23.04 1.01
C LEU A 115 3.91 22.39 -0.37
N VAL A 116 4.21 21.11 -0.41
CA VAL A 116 4.17 20.28 -1.61
C VAL A 116 3.06 19.25 -1.39
N ILE A 117 2.04 19.27 -2.26
CA ILE A 117 0.93 18.33 -2.22
C ILE A 117 1.19 17.16 -3.16
N THR A 118 0.60 16.00 -2.86
CA THR A 118 0.68 14.83 -3.74
C THR A 118 -0.50 14.73 -4.70
N TRP A 119 -1.72 14.94 -4.19
CA TRP A 119 -2.96 14.84 -4.96
C TRP A 119 -4.12 15.48 -4.18
N ILE A 120 -5.25 15.71 -4.87
CA ILE A 120 -6.45 16.33 -4.31
C ILE A 120 -7.63 15.38 -4.50
N ARG A 121 -8.43 15.18 -3.46
CA ARG A 121 -9.73 14.49 -3.56
C ARG A 121 -10.85 15.51 -3.61
N LEU A 122 -11.73 15.39 -4.60
CA LEU A 122 -12.99 16.12 -4.66
C LEU A 122 -14.15 15.14 -4.58
N ILE A 123 -15.13 15.46 -3.73
CA ILE A 123 -16.36 14.68 -3.56
C ILE A 123 -17.52 15.53 -4.04
N VAL A 124 -18.37 14.96 -4.90
CA VAL A 124 -19.54 15.64 -5.48
C VAL A 124 -20.85 14.91 -5.22
N ASN A 125 -21.95 15.64 -5.21
CA ASN A 125 -23.29 15.04 -5.18
C ASN A 125 -23.81 14.66 -6.58
N ASN A 126 -23.42 15.42 -7.62
CA ASN A 126 -23.84 15.22 -8.99
C ASN A 126 -22.75 14.50 -9.80
N THR A 127 -23.00 13.23 -10.13
CA THR A 127 -22.06 12.35 -10.83
C THR A 127 -21.69 12.86 -12.23
N ASP A 128 -22.57 13.60 -12.91
CA ASP A 128 -22.32 14.17 -14.24
C ASP A 128 -21.34 15.35 -14.23
N LYS A 129 -21.00 15.82 -13.03
CA LYS A 129 -20.15 16.98 -12.78
C LYS A 129 -18.78 16.62 -12.22
N VAL A 130 -18.54 15.35 -11.90
CA VAL A 130 -17.33 14.84 -11.22
C VAL A 130 -16.02 15.19 -11.94
N ASN A 131 -16.04 15.38 -13.27
CA ASN A 131 -14.85 15.73 -14.07
C ASN A 131 -14.78 17.19 -14.53
N LYS A 132 -15.66 18.05 -14.05
CA LYS A 132 -15.83 19.41 -14.59
C LYS A 132 -15.14 20.45 -13.72
N PHE A 133 -13.88 20.18 -13.34
CA PHE A 133 -13.06 21.01 -12.46
C PHE A 133 -11.80 21.49 -13.17
N SER A 134 -11.49 22.77 -13.04
CA SER A 134 -10.17 23.35 -13.35
C SER A 134 -9.46 23.63 -12.03
N VAL A 135 -8.22 23.20 -11.94
CA VAL A 135 -7.38 23.31 -10.73
C VAL A 135 -6.11 24.04 -11.13
N SER A 136 -5.77 25.09 -10.39
CA SER A 136 -4.55 25.86 -10.61
C SER A 136 -3.92 26.28 -9.28
N PHE A 137 -2.63 26.62 -9.32
CA PHE A 137 -1.84 26.89 -8.12
C PHE A 137 -1.04 28.16 -8.26
N LYS A 138 -0.80 28.86 -7.14
CA LYS A 138 0.27 29.86 -7.10
C LYS A 138 1.56 29.24 -6.57
N PRO A 139 2.64 29.22 -7.40
CA PRO A 139 3.94 28.81 -6.92
C PRO A 139 4.50 29.83 -5.94
N GLN A 140 5.29 29.37 -4.98
CA GLN A 140 6.16 30.24 -4.20
C GLN A 140 7.60 30.10 -4.74
N PRO A 141 8.29 31.20 -5.11
CA PRO A 141 9.67 31.11 -5.59
C PRO A 141 10.62 30.69 -4.44
N GLU A 142 11.55 29.77 -4.73
CA GLU A 142 12.56 29.30 -3.77
C GLU A 142 13.76 30.26 -3.60
N THR A 143 13.89 31.23 -4.50
CA THR A 143 14.98 32.22 -4.51
C THR A 143 14.46 33.52 -5.13
N ASP A 144 15.19 34.63 -4.98
CA ASP A 144 14.99 35.97 -5.60
C ASP A 144 14.90 35.99 -7.16
N SER A 145 14.34 34.96 -7.79
CA SER A 145 13.98 34.95 -9.20
C SER A 145 12.78 35.87 -9.42
N SER A 146 13.07 37.14 -9.69
CA SER A 146 12.17 38.24 -10.03
C SER A 146 11.32 38.03 -11.30
N ASN A 147 11.20 36.81 -11.81
CA ASN A 147 10.53 36.49 -13.08
C ASN A 147 9.62 35.25 -13.03
N ILE A 148 9.10 34.87 -11.85
CA ILE A 148 7.91 34.02 -11.81
C ILE A 148 6.71 34.96 -11.71
N ASN A 149 5.93 35.06 -12.79
CA ASN A 149 4.64 35.74 -12.77
C ASN A 149 3.85 35.20 -11.56
N ASN A 150 3.27 36.10 -10.75
CA ASN A 150 2.38 35.76 -9.64
C ASN A 150 1.03 35.18 -10.13
N ASP A 151 1.03 34.64 -11.34
CA ASP A 151 -0.11 34.08 -12.02
C ASP A 151 -0.31 32.64 -11.58
N TYR A 152 -1.55 32.22 -11.64
CA TYR A 152 -1.93 30.85 -11.42
C TYR A 152 -1.38 29.94 -12.53
N ILE A 153 -0.67 28.89 -12.13
CA ILE A 153 -0.23 27.82 -13.03
C ILE A 153 -1.32 26.75 -13.04
N SER A 154 -1.88 26.49 -14.22
CA SER A 154 -2.85 25.41 -14.40
C SER A 154 -2.22 24.05 -14.12
N CYS A 155 -2.92 23.21 -13.37
CA CYS A 155 -2.56 21.82 -13.20
C CYS A 155 -2.65 21.13 -14.57
N ALA A 156 -1.57 20.47 -15.00
CA ALA A 156 -1.66 19.44 -16.03
C ALA A 156 -2.39 18.23 -15.42
N GLN A 157 -3.72 18.32 -15.35
CA GLN A 157 -4.57 17.43 -14.57
C GLN A 157 -4.57 16.01 -15.13
N GLU A 158 -4.18 15.04 -14.31
CA GLU A 158 -4.55 13.64 -14.48
C GLU A 158 -5.68 13.32 -13.49
N SER A 159 -6.93 13.55 -13.92
CA SER A 159 -8.10 13.19 -13.12
C SER A 159 -8.32 11.68 -13.15
N ARG A 160 -8.57 11.08 -11.98
CA ARG A 160 -8.77 9.65 -11.81
C ARG A 160 -10.04 9.41 -11.00
N HIS A 161 -10.94 8.61 -11.55
CA HIS A 161 -12.17 8.25 -10.87
C HIS A 161 -11.91 7.18 -9.82
N VAL A 162 -12.31 7.47 -8.58
CA VAL A 162 -12.37 6.45 -7.53
C VAL A 162 -13.73 5.76 -7.60
N ASN A 163 -14.80 6.55 -7.74
CA ASN A 163 -16.15 6.08 -8.02
C ASN A 163 -16.96 7.19 -8.72
N LEU A 164 -18.28 7.03 -8.86
CA LEU A 164 -19.15 7.99 -9.55
C LEU A 164 -19.22 9.39 -8.89
N LYS A 165 -18.91 9.50 -7.59
CA LYS A 165 -18.96 10.75 -6.81
C LYS A 165 -17.59 11.31 -6.44
N ILE A 166 -16.52 10.54 -6.60
CA ILE A 166 -15.19 10.89 -6.10
C ILE A 166 -14.19 10.92 -7.26
N VAL A 167 -13.51 12.05 -7.41
CA VAL A 167 -12.36 12.22 -8.31
C VAL A 167 -11.12 12.58 -7.52
N ASP A 168 -10.03 11.91 -7.85
CA ASP A 168 -8.69 12.26 -7.40
C ASP A 168 -7.96 12.98 -8.53
N ILE A 169 -7.41 14.16 -8.24
CA ILE A 169 -6.69 15.00 -9.20
C ILE A 169 -5.21 14.98 -8.84
N PHE A 170 -4.40 14.50 -9.78
CA PHE A 170 -2.95 14.47 -9.66
C PHE A 170 -2.35 15.61 -10.48
N CYS A 171 -1.45 16.36 -9.85
CA CYS A 171 -0.78 17.51 -10.46
C CYS A 171 0.74 17.32 -10.36
N GLN A 172 1.43 17.37 -11.50
CA GLN A 172 2.89 17.30 -11.53
C GLN A 172 3.49 18.65 -11.13
N LEU A 173 3.58 18.89 -9.82
CA LEU A 173 4.15 20.12 -9.27
C LEU A 173 5.68 20.07 -9.31
N LYS A 174 6.28 21.18 -9.74
CA LYS A 174 7.75 21.40 -9.74
C LYS A 174 8.20 22.35 -8.64
N TYR A 175 7.27 22.95 -7.93
CA TYR A 175 7.50 24.01 -6.95
C TYR A 175 6.63 23.77 -5.72
N SER A 176 6.99 24.39 -4.60
CA SER A 176 6.08 24.52 -3.47
C SER A 176 4.96 25.51 -3.80
N ILE A 177 3.80 25.31 -3.19
CA ILE A 177 2.61 26.13 -3.38
C ILE A 177 2.15 26.70 -2.05
N HIS A 178 1.45 27.84 -2.09
CA HIS A 178 0.80 28.43 -0.92
C HIS A 178 -0.67 28.78 -1.18
N GLU A 179 -1.14 28.66 -2.42
CA GLU A 179 -2.52 28.94 -2.82
C GLU A 179 -2.95 27.95 -3.92
N LEU A 180 -4.16 27.42 -3.78
CA LEU A 180 -4.84 26.53 -4.71
C LEU A 180 -6.16 27.17 -5.12
N MET A 181 -6.45 27.22 -6.40
CA MET A 181 -7.72 27.68 -6.95
C MET A 181 -8.43 26.53 -7.66
N ILE A 182 -9.72 26.38 -7.37
CA ILE A 182 -10.63 25.43 -8.01
C ILE A 182 -11.79 26.20 -8.60
N GLU A 183 -12.10 25.91 -9.85
CA GLU A 183 -13.18 26.52 -10.60
C GLU A 183 -13.82 25.52 -11.58
N GLY A 184 -14.82 25.98 -12.32
CA GLY A 184 -15.48 25.21 -13.37
C GLY A 184 -16.86 24.68 -12.98
N PRO A 185 -17.59 24.06 -13.92
CA PRO A 185 -18.99 23.70 -13.72
C PRO A 185 -19.25 22.69 -12.58
N GLY A 186 -18.23 21.93 -12.18
CA GLY A 186 -18.33 20.93 -11.12
C GLY A 186 -18.40 21.50 -9.70
N ILE A 187 -17.94 22.73 -9.50
CA ILE A 187 -17.86 23.34 -8.17
C ILE A 187 -19.23 23.55 -7.51
N LYS A 188 -20.29 23.69 -8.31
CA LYS A 188 -21.70 23.74 -7.87
C LYS A 188 -22.27 22.41 -7.39
N SER A 189 -21.46 21.35 -7.40
CA SER A 189 -21.82 20.03 -6.87
C SER A 189 -20.85 19.56 -5.79
N LEU A 190 -19.86 20.38 -5.44
CA LEU A 190 -18.79 20.01 -4.52
C LEU A 190 -19.31 19.93 -3.09
N CYS A 191 -19.03 18.80 -2.44
CA CYS A 191 -19.37 18.51 -1.06
C CYS A 191 -18.16 18.64 -0.14
N SER A 192 -17.04 18.02 -0.50
CA SER A 192 -15.82 18.09 0.29
C SER A 192 -14.58 18.12 -0.57
N ILE A 193 -13.54 18.76 -0.03
CA ILE A 193 -12.19 18.78 -0.57
C ILE A 193 -11.22 18.23 0.45
N TYR A 194 -10.34 17.34 -0.01
CA TYR A 194 -9.17 16.92 0.76
C TYR A 194 -7.91 17.16 -0.07
N VAL A 195 -6.89 17.72 0.55
CA VAL A 195 -5.61 18.00 -0.10
C VAL A 195 -4.54 17.16 0.60
N SER A 196 -3.91 16.25 -0.14
CA SER A 196 -2.97 15.30 0.45
C SER A 196 -1.60 15.94 0.68
N GLY A 197 -1.17 15.93 1.93
CA GLY A 197 0.22 16.18 2.33
C GLY A 197 1.10 14.93 2.35
N GLY A 198 0.56 13.76 1.98
CA GLY A 198 1.26 12.46 2.04
C GLY A 198 0.99 11.68 3.33
N ARG A 199 1.65 10.52 3.46
CA ARG A 199 1.59 9.64 4.65
C ARG A 199 2.85 9.79 5.49
N ASN A 200 2.76 9.63 6.81
CA ASN A 200 3.96 9.56 7.64
C ASN A 200 4.64 8.18 7.50
N LEU A 201 5.71 8.12 6.72
CA LEU A 201 6.48 6.90 6.44
C LEU A 201 7.56 6.59 7.47
N ALA A 202 7.81 7.51 8.42
CA ALA A 202 8.85 7.33 9.43
C ALA A 202 8.40 6.41 10.59
N LEU A 203 7.09 6.34 10.86
CA LEU A 203 6.52 5.62 12.01
C LEU A 203 7.04 4.19 12.12
N LYS A 204 7.57 3.88 13.32
CA LYS A 204 8.12 2.58 13.76
C LYS A 204 9.14 1.97 12.79
N GLN A 205 9.74 2.77 11.92
CA GLN A 205 10.84 2.32 11.07
C GLN A 205 12.12 2.10 11.89
N ASN A 206 13.12 1.50 11.26
CA ASN A 206 14.37 1.17 11.93
C ASN A 206 15.25 2.40 12.11
N THR A 207 15.68 2.68 13.34
CA THR A 207 16.50 3.84 13.65
C THR A 207 17.78 3.46 14.40
N SER A 208 18.77 4.34 14.34
CA SER A 208 20.01 4.22 15.12
C SER A 208 20.55 5.62 15.41
N GLN A 209 21.38 5.75 16.44
CA GLN A 209 22.06 7.00 16.76
C GLN A 209 23.50 6.74 17.18
N SER A 210 24.37 7.75 17.03
CA SER A 210 25.81 7.65 17.28
C SER A 210 26.15 7.27 18.72
N SER A 211 25.36 7.75 19.68
CA SER A 211 25.42 7.40 21.09
C SER A 211 24.06 7.58 21.74
N THR A 212 23.82 6.95 22.90
CA THR A 212 22.56 7.09 23.64
C THR A 212 22.88 7.60 25.03
N TYR A 213 22.31 8.74 25.40
CA TYR A 213 22.44 9.28 26.75
C TYR A 213 21.76 8.36 27.76
N PHE A 214 22.39 8.17 28.92
CA PHE A 214 21.84 7.41 30.04
C PHE A 214 21.89 8.27 31.30
N ASP A 215 20.71 8.58 31.84
CA ASP A 215 20.53 9.41 33.03
C ASP A 215 20.69 8.65 34.35
N GLY A 216 21.03 7.36 34.29
CA GLY A 216 21.10 6.48 35.47
C GLY A 216 19.77 5.83 35.85
N VAL A 217 18.65 6.18 35.20
CA VAL A 217 17.30 5.67 35.52
C VAL A 217 16.81 4.72 34.44
N SER A 218 16.80 5.13 33.17
CA SER A 218 16.25 4.31 32.09
C SER A 218 16.86 4.64 30.73
N ILE A 219 17.42 3.62 30.07
CA ILE A 219 17.88 3.76 28.69
C ILE A 219 16.73 4.07 27.71
N ASN A 220 15.47 3.83 28.11
CA ASN A 220 14.30 4.02 27.24
C ASN A 220 13.98 5.49 27.01
N MET A 221 14.47 6.39 27.88
CA MET A 221 14.19 7.83 27.82
C MET A 221 14.86 8.53 26.63
N SER A 222 15.89 7.93 26.04
CA SER A 222 16.77 8.58 25.05
C SER A 222 16.95 7.78 23.75
N ARG A 223 16.17 6.71 23.54
CA ARG A 223 16.39 5.76 22.42
C ARG A 223 16.13 6.42 21.08
N SER A 224 16.89 6.04 20.07
CA SER A 224 16.67 6.50 18.69
C SER A 224 15.26 6.21 18.16
N SER A 225 14.58 5.18 18.66
CA SER A 225 13.22 4.82 18.26
C SER A 225 12.15 5.82 18.71
N ASN A 226 12.45 6.63 19.72
CA ASN A 226 11.50 7.60 20.27
C ASN A 226 11.15 8.67 19.22
N ALA A 227 12.09 9.01 18.33
CA ALA A 227 11.87 9.95 17.22
C ALA A 227 10.91 9.48 16.11
N VAL A 228 10.39 8.25 16.18
CA VAL A 228 9.46 7.70 15.17
C VAL A 228 8.36 6.89 15.81
N ASP A 229 8.04 7.17 17.08
CA ASP A 229 7.10 6.36 17.84
C ASP A 229 5.65 6.85 17.75
N GLY A 230 5.42 7.98 17.09
CA GLY A 230 4.13 8.63 16.92
C GLY A 230 3.71 9.52 18.09
N ASN A 231 4.63 9.82 19.01
CA ASN A 231 4.46 10.76 20.13
C ASN A 231 5.23 12.05 19.84
N THR A 232 4.52 13.17 19.75
CA THR A 232 5.12 14.48 19.46
C THR A 232 5.36 15.30 20.73
N ASP A 233 5.33 14.68 21.90
CA ASP A 233 5.56 15.37 23.17
C ASP A 233 6.98 15.94 23.20
N ASP A 234 7.09 17.25 23.39
CA ASP A 234 8.35 17.99 23.28
C ASP A 234 9.15 18.00 24.60
N ASN A 235 8.68 17.29 25.63
CA ASN A 235 9.34 17.16 26.91
C ASN A 235 10.13 15.85 27.00
N TYR A 236 11.44 15.98 27.17
CA TYR A 236 12.35 14.83 27.32
C TYR A 236 11.95 13.89 28.46
N TYR A 237 11.48 14.41 29.59
CA TYR A 237 11.14 13.60 30.77
C TYR A 237 9.86 12.77 30.58
N HIS A 238 9.10 13.01 29.51
CA HIS A 238 7.95 12.19 29.12
C HIS A 238 8.35 10.98 28.24
N GLY A 239 9.63 10.86 27.89
CA GLY A 239 10.19 9.70 27.17
C GLY A 239 9.95 9.72 25.66
N SER A 240 9.55 10.86 25.10
CA SER A 240 9.32 11.01 23.66
C SER A 240 10.59 11.34 22.88
N CYS A 241 11.66 11.82 23.54
CA CYS A 241 12.77 12.42 22.83
C CYS A 241 13.98 11.48 22.66
N ILE A 242 14.69 11.65 21.55
CA ILE A 242 16.04 11.10 21.38
C ILE A 242 17.03 12.01 22.09
N HIS A 243 18.11 11.42 22.58
CA HIS A 243 19.19 12.19 23.19
C HIS A 243 20.51 11.42 23.08
N THR A 244 21.48 12.01 22.39
CA THR A 244 22.84 11.45 22.28
C THR A 244 23.68 11.84 23.48
N ASP A 245 24.71 11.07 23.77
CA ASP A 245 25.70 11.49 24.77
C ASP A 245 26.51 12.71 24.27
N HIS A 246 27.34 13.24 25.15
CA HIS A 246 28.27 14.33 24.84
C HIS A 246 29.36 13.86 23.88
N GLU A 247 29.27 14.27 22.61
CA GLU A 247 30.21 13.81 21.58
C GLU A 247 31.30 14.85 21.23
N THR A 248 32.55 14.41 21.32
CA THR A 248 33.75 15.22 21.06
C THR A 248 34.34 15.02 19.64
N ASN A 249 33.73 14.18 18.82
CA ASN A 249 34.17 13.95 17.44
C ASN A 249 33.77 15.11 16.49
N THR A 250 34.50 15.28 15.39
CA THR A 250 34.26 16.34 14.40
C THR A 250 33.08 16.06 13.47
N ALA A 251 32.60 14.82 13.40
CA ALA A 251 31.44 14.46 12.56
C ALA A 251 30.12 15.01 13.12
N GLY A 252 30.06 15.22 14.44
CA GLY A 252 28.87 15.59 15.18
C GLY A 252 27.98 14.39 15.50
N PRO A 253 27.15 14.46 16.56
CA PRO A 253 26.22 13.40 16.89
C PRO A 253 25.16 13.27 15.78
N THR A 254 24.85 12.03 15.42
CA THR A 254 24.00 11.71 14.27
C THR A 254 22.92 10.72 14.67
N TRP A 255 21.70 11.01 14.24
CA TRP A 255 20.58 10.08 14.22
C TRP A 255 20.29 9.64 12.78
N ARG A 256 19.89 8.38 12.61
CA ARG A 256 19.64 7.75 11.32
C ARG A 256 18.31 7.00 11.33
N LEU A 257 17.55 7.17 10.26
CA LEU A 257 16.33 6.44 9.94
C LEU A 257 16.55 5.65 8.64
N ASN A 258 16.27 4.35 8.68
CA ASN A 258 16.25 3.49 7.50
C ASN A 258 14.81 3.11 7.17
N PHE A 259 14.39 3.42 5.95
CA PHE A 259 13.10 3.00 5.44
C PHE A 259 13.14 1.54 5.01
N SER A 260 12.05 0.82 5.25
CA SER A 260 11.89 -0.57 4.79
C SER A 260 11.69 -0.68 3.28
N PHE A 261 11.16 0.36 2.64
CA PHE A 261 11.02 0.51 1.19
C PHE A 261 11.55 1.87 0.73
N PRO A 262 11.95 2.04 -0.54
CA PRO A 262 12.33 3.35 -1.05
C PRO A 262 11.16 4.34 -0.95
N ALA A 263 11.42 5.50 -0.35
CA ALA A 263 10.43 6.54 -0.07
C ALA A 263 10.58 7.72 -1.05
N LEU A 264 9.45 8.22 -1.55
CA LEU A 264 9.32 9.47 -2.28
C LEU A 264 8.71 10.52 -1.34
N LEU A 265 9.57 11.30 -0.69
CA LEU A 265 9.18 12.26 0.34
C LEU A 265 8.90 13.65 -0.26
N GLN A 266 7.83 14.30 0.20
CA GLN A 266 7.54 15.72 -0.05
C GLN A 266 8.13 16.61 1.03
N GLY A 267 8.33 16.07 2.22
CA GLY A 267 8.92 16.83 3.32
C GLY A 267 9.09 16.02 4.58
N VAL A 268 9.75 16.64 5.53
CA VAL A 268 9.98 16.12 6.88
C VAL A 268 9.57 17.20 7.87
N MET A 269 8.90 16.80 8.95
CA MET A 269 8.68 17.63 10.12
C MET A 269 9.52 17.10 11.27
N ILE A 270 10.42 17.93 11.81
CA ILE A 270 11.18 17.60 13.02
C ILE A 270 10.60 18.38 14.19
N TYR A 271 10.14 17.68 15.21
CA TYR A 271 9.67 18.24 16.47
C TYR A 271 10.87 18.33 17.39
N ASN A 272 11.28 19.55 17.71
CA ASN A 272 12.38 19.79 18.64
C ASN A 272 11.90 19.58 20.08
N ARG A 273 12.85 19.41 20.99
CA ARG A 273 12.60 19.47 22.43
C ARG A 273 12.24 20.89 22.83
N ASP A 274 11.32 21.12 23.76
CA ASP A 274 10.91 22.46 24.21
C ASP A 274 10.98 22.67 25.74
N ASP A 275 11.17 21.62 26.54
CA ASP A 275 11.35 21.78 28.00
C ASP A 275 12.69 22.44 28.38
N CYS A 276 13.69 22.34 27.51
CA CYS A 276 14.93 23.11 27.54
C CYS A 276 15.71 22.89 26.23
N CYS A 277 16.80 23.64 26.07
CA CYS A 277 17.92 23.20 25.24
C CYS A 277 17.62 23.13 23.73
N GLN A 278 16.60 23.86 23.26
CA GLN A 278 16.18 23.95 21.85
C GLN A 278 17.35 24.30 20.92
N ALA A 279 18.28 25.11 21.43
CA ALA A 279 19.47 25.58 20.74
C ALA A 279 20.41 24.47 20.23
N ARG A 280 20.32 23.25 20.77
CA ARG A 280 21.16 22.10 20.36
C ARG A 280 20.86 21.61 18.94
N LEU A 281 19.61 21.74 18.50
CA LEU A 281 19.21 21.36 17.14
C LEU A 281 19.50 22.47 16.12
N GLN A 282 19.88 23.68 16.52
CA GLN A 282 20.15 24.76 15.57
C GLN A 282 21.27 24.40 14.59
N HIS A 283 21.12 24.84 13.35
CA HIS A 283 22.04 24.58 12.25
C HIS A 283 22.26 23.12 11.92
N PHE A 284 21.36 22.23 12.33
CA PHE A 284 21.45 20.82 12.00
C PHE A 284 21.58 20.59 10.49
N LYS A 285 22.21 19.47 10.16
CA LYS A 285 22.31 18.96 8.79
C LYS A 285 21.37 17.77 8.64
N LEU A 286 20.46 17.84 7.68
CA LEU A 286 19.61 16.72 7.26
C LEU A 286 20.08 16.21 5.89
N MET A 287 20.31 14.91 5.78
CA MET A 287 20.74 14.28 4.52
C MET A 287 19.81 13.13 4.17
N GLY A 288 19.52 13.00 2.88
CA GLY A 288 18.83 11.83 2.33
C GLY A 288 19.74 11.03 1.42
N PHE A 289 19.62 9.71 1.48
CA PHE A 289 20.45 8.78 0.71
C PHE A 289 19.59 7.88 -0.17
N SER A 290 20.09 7.60 -1.38
CA SER A 290 19.50 6.66 -2.32
C SER A 290 19.64 5.21 -1.82
N PRO A 291 18.95 4.24 -2.44
CA PRO A 291 19.18 2.81 -2.18
C PRO A 291 20.62 2.35 -2.43
N SER A 292 21.37 3.05 -3.29
CA SER A 292 22.80 2.79 -3.55
C SER A 292 23.75 3.48 -2.55
N GLY A 293 23.22 4.19 -1.55
CA GLY A 293 24.00 4.91 -0.54
C GLY A 293 24.54 6.27 -1.00
N GLN A 294 24.10 6.77 -2.16
CA GLN A 294 24.51 8.09 -2.66
C GLN A 294 23.70 9.19 -2.00
N ILE A 295 24.33 10.34 -1.72
CA ILE A 295 23.65 11.52 -1.19
C ILE A 295 22.70 12.05 -2.27
N VAL A 296 21.41 12.08 -1.96
CA VAL A 296 20.35 12.60 -2.83
C VAL A 296 20.14 14.09 -2.57
N PHE A 297 20.15 14.50 -1.31
CA PHE A 297 20.06 15.90 -0.90
C PHE A 297 20.81 16.15 0.41
N THR A 298 21.13 17.42 0.66
CA THR A 298 21.62 17.89 1.95
C THR A 298 20.94 19.23 2.26
N PHE A 299 20.30 19.30 3.42
CA PHE A 299 19.67 20.49 3.97
C PHE A 299 20.46 20.96 5.19
N TYR A 300 20.61 22.27 5.34
CA TYR A 300 21.20 22.92 6.50
C TYR A 300 20.18 23.90 7.08
N ASP A 301 19.96 23.83 8.39
CA ASP A 301 19.16 24.83 9.07
C ASP A 301 19.88 26.19 9.08
N GLY A 302 19.31 27.16 8.37
CA GLY A 302 19.83 28.53 8.28
C GLY A 302 19.28 29.48 9.34
N LEU A 303 18.37 29.02 10.20
CA LEU A 303 17.70 29.90 11.16
C LEU A 303 18.65 30.33 12.29
N SER A 304 18.59 31.61 12.65
CA SER A 304 19.38 32.16 13.76
C SER A 304 18.87 31.69 15.12
N GLU A 305 17.56 31.44 15.23
CA GLU A 305 16.87 31.07 16.47
C GLU A 305 16.32 29.65 16.38
N ALA A 306 16.36 28.94 17.51
CA ALA A 306 15.84 27.58 17.60
C ALA A 306 14.32 27.58 17.45
N GLN A 307 13.78 26.60 16.74
CA GLN A 307 12.35 26.41 16.57
C GLN A 307 11.88 25.18 17.33
N VAL A 308 10.62 25.19 17.75
CA VAL A 308 9.95 23.99 18.30
C VAL A 308 9.64 22.98 17.18
N LYS A 309 9.44 23.46 15.95
CA LYS A 309 9.15 22.63 14.77
C LYS A 309 9.96 23.10 13.57
N TYR A 310 10.59 22.16 12.87
CA TYR A 310 11.35 22.41 11.66
C TYR A 310 10.69 21.71 10.47
N PRO A 311 9.85 22.42 9.69
CA PRO A 311 9.37 21.91 8.42
C PRO A 311 10.48 21.99 7.37
N VAL A 312 10.84 20.86 6.77
CA VAL A 312 11.74 20.78 5.63
C VAL A 312 10.97 20.23 4.45
N ILE A 313 10.95 20.97 3.35
CA ILE A 313 10.17 20.62 2.15
C ILE A 313 11.14 20.23 1.05
N PHE A 314 10.79 19.19 0.30
CA PHE A 314 11.54 18.71 -0.85
C PHE A 314 10.77 19.01 -2.13
N VAL A 315 11.42 19.66 -3.09
CA VAL A 315 10.84 19.92 -4.40
C VAL A 315 11.17 18.82 -5.42
N SER A 316 10.32 18.74 -6.42
CA SER A 316 10.34 17.74 -7.49
C SER A 316 11.45 18.01 -8.52
N PRO A 317 12.03 16.99 -9.19
CA PRO A 317 11.67 15.58 -9.12
C PRO A 317 12.14 14.91 -7.82
N MET A 318 11.19 14.28 -7.12
CA MET A 318 11.49 13.46 -5.95
C MET A 318 12.31 12.25 -6.40
N LYS A 319 13.41 12.00 -5.69
CA LYS A 319 14.23 10.81 -5.88
C LYS A 319 13.99 9.87 -4.71
N ALA A 320 14.01 8.58 -4.98
CA ALA A 320 13.78 7.56 -3.97
C ALA A 320 14.87 7.60 -2.89
N LEU A 321 14.44 7.57 -1.63
CA LEU A 321 15.27 7.61 -0.44
C LEU A 321 15.15 6.30 0.32
N TYR A 322 16.28 5.75 0.75
CA TYR A 322 16.30 4.58 1.62
C TYR A 322 16.71 4.94 3.07
N GLN A 323 17.33 6.10 3.25
CA GLN A 323 17.81 6.55 4.55
C GLN A 323 17.74 8.06 4.70
N LEU A 324 17.42 8.53 5.91
CA LEU A 324 17.60 9.90 6.36
C LEU A 324 18.59 9.95 7.52
N THR A 325 19.37 11.03 7.61
CA THR A 325 20.20 11.31 8.78
C THR A 325 20.05 12.75 9.24
N VAL A 326 19.89 12.96 10.54
CA VAL A 326 19.94 14.28 11.19
C VAL A 326 21.24 14.34 11.99
N THR A 327 22.04 15.39 11.76
CA THR A 327 23.32 15.58 12.45
C THR A 327 23.38 16.96 13.08
N ALA A 328 23.55 17.04 14.40
CA ALA A 328 23.75 18.32 15.06
C ALA A 328 25.10 18.91 14.63
N GLN A 329 25.10 20.19 14.28
CA GLN A 329 26.35 20.88 13.95
C GLN A 329 27.01 21.43 15.22
N ARG A 330 28.34 21.41 15.24
CA ARG A 330 29.11 21.94 16.34
C ARG A 330 29.06 23.47 16.35
N LYS A 331 28.56 24.04 17.45
CA LYS A 331 28.70 25.48 17.75
C LYS A 331 29.99 25.83 18.49
N THR A 332 30.59 24.88 19.21
CA THR A 332 31.80 25.08 20.03
C THR A 332 32.84 23.98 19.83
N THR A 333 34.04 24.18 20.36
CA THR A 333 35.18 23.25 20.26
C THR A 333 35.11 22.05 21.23
N PHE A 334 34.18 22.02 22.19
CA PHE A 334 34.24 21.07 23.31
C PHE A 334 33.37 19.81 23.13
N SER A 335 32.07 19.93 22.82
CA SER A 335 31.19 18.79 22.55
C SER A 335 29.88 19.23 21.89
N ALA A 336 29.18 18.30 21.23
CA ALA A 336 27.84 18.49 20.69
C ALA A 336 26.89 17.38 21.16
N ILE A 337 25.61 17.71 21.23
CA ILE A 337 24.51 16.81 21.60
C ILE A 337 23.41 16.96 20.56
N LEU A 338 22.85 15.86 20.10
CA LEU A 338 21.65 15.85 19.27
C LEU A 338 20.46 15.41 20.13
N ASN A 339 19.41 16.23 20.12
CA ASN A 339 18.13 15.92 20.74
C ASN A 339 16.99 16.49 19.90
N PHE A 340 15.91 15.74 19.80
CA PHE A 340 14.63 16.13 19.23
C PHE A 340 13.61 15.05 19.60
N CYS A 341 12.32 15.33 19.43
CA CYS A 341 11.26 14.51 20.00
C CYS A 341 10.46 13.69 18.99
N GLU A 342 10.35 14.14 17.75
CA GLU A 342 9.72 13.33 16.70
C GLU A 342 10.24 13.74 15.33
N LEU A 343 10.29 12.80 14.40
CA LEU A 343 10.50 13.05 12.99
C LEU A 343 9.40 12.37 12.19
N GLU A 344 8.58 13.17 11.53
CA GLU A 344 7.58 12.71 10.59
C GLU A 344 8.11 12.89 9.17
N ALA A 345 8.09 11.83 8.37
CA ALA A 345 8.54 11.88 6.97
C ALA A 345 7.33 11.68 6.06
N PHE A 346 6.88 12.75 5.41
CA PHE A 346 5.65 12.73 4.63
C PHE A 346 5.91 12.33 3.18
N GLY A 347 5.24 11.25 2.75
CA GLY A 347 5.05 10.94 1.35
C GLY A 347 4.54 9.55 1.04
N ASP A 348 5.05 8.98 -0.04
CA ASP A 348 4.59 7.69 -0.56
C ASP A 348 5.76 6.76 -0.87
N TRP A 349 5.53 5.46 -0.79
CA TRP A 349 6.51 4.46 -1.23
C TRP A 349 6.65 4.44 -2.75
N GLU A 350 7.86 4.20 -3.23
CA GLU A 350 8.12 3.80 -4.60
C GLU A 350 7.78 2.30 -4.75
N CYS A 351 6.49 2.02 -5.02
CA CYS A 351 6.05 0.63 -5.19
C CYS A 351 6.58 0.02 -6.50
N PRO A 352 6.83 -1.30 -6.53
CA PRO A 352 7.10 -2.02 -7.77
C PRO A 352 5.98 -1.86 -8.81
N PHE A 353 6.30 -2.03 -10.09
CA PHE A 353 5.31 -1.99 -11.17
C PHE A 353 4.14 -2.94 -10.91
N GLY A 354 2.93 -2.43 -11.10
CA GLY A 354 1.68 -3.18 -10.88
C GLY A 354 1.30 -3.36 -9.41
N LYS A 355 1.98 -2.71 -8.47
CA LYS A 355 1.67 -2.79 -7.04
C LYS A 355 1.30 -1.44 -6.41
N TYR A 356 0.46 -1.51 -5.39
CA TYR A 356 0.00 -0.37 -4.60
C TYR A 356 -0.33 -0.77 -3.16
N GLY A 357 -0.75 0.20 -2.34
CA GLY A 357 -1.18 -0.01 -0.96
C GLY A 357 -0.15 0.46 0.07
N LEU A 358 -0.50 0.30 1.35
CA LEU A 358 0.33 0.77 2.45
C LEU A 358 1.71 0.10 2.49
N ASP A 359 1.75 -1.20 2.18
CA ASP A 359 2.94 -2.04 2.15
C ASP A 359 3.38 -2.43 0.71
N CYS A 360 2.84 -1.78 -0.33
CA CYS A 360 3.06 -2.13 -1.74
C CYS A 360 2.84 -3.62 -2.06
N ASP A 361 1.84 -4.24 -1.42
CA ASP A 361 1.55 -5.68 -1.48
C ASP A 361 0.33 -6.00 -2.37
N LYS A 362 -0.55 -5.03 -2.60
CA LYS A 362 -1.74 -5.17 -3.46
C LYS A 362 -1.35 -5.06 -4.93
N ASN A 363 -1.91 -5.92 -5.77
CA ASN A 363 -1.72 -5.88 -7.22
C ASN A 363 -2.82 -5.04 -7.88
N CYS A 364 -2.52 -4.34 -8.98
CA CYS A 364 -3.51 -3.64 -9.79
C CYS A 364 -3.55 -4.17 -11.23
N ASN A 365 -4.74 -4.22 -11.84
CA ASN A 365 -4.92 -4.72 -13.22
C ASN A 365 -5.15 -3.59 -14.23
N CYS A 366 -4.16 -2.72 -14.40
CA CYS A 366 -4.23 -1.64 -15.38
C CYS A 366 -4.23 -2.16 -16.82
N ALA A 367 -4.94 -1.48 -17.73
CA ALA A 367 -5.00 -1.83 -19.16
C ALA A 367 -3.61 -1.77 -19.80
N ASP A 368 -2.91 -0.65 -19.60
CA ASP A 368 -1.49 -0.55 -19.92
C ASP A 368 -0.65 -1.12 -18.77
N LYS A 369 -0.04 -2.29 -19.00
CA LYS A 369 0.84 -2.96 -18.04
C LYS A 369 2.18 -2.25 -17.81
N THR A 370 2.53 -1.28 -18.64
CA THR A 370 3.75 -0.47 -18.49
C THR A 370 3.54 0.75 -17.59
N LYS A 371 2.28 1.10 -17.29
CA LYS A 371 1.92 2.21 -16.41
C LYS A 371 1.73 1.73 -14.98
N THR A 372 2.35 2.44 -14.03
CA THR A 372 2.15 2.19 -12.60
C THR A 372 0.79 2.73 -12.16
N CYS A 373 0.01 1.92 -11.44
CA CYS A 373 -1.17 2.42 -10.74
C CYS A 373 -0.79 3.44 -9.67
N VAL A 374 -1.74 4.26 -9.24
CA VAL A 374 -1.52 5.15 -8.10
C VAL A 374 -1.20 4.30 -6.88
N VAL A 375 -0.07 4.57 -6.22
CA VAL A 375 0.36 3.80 -5.04
C VAL A 375 -0.60 3.93 -3.86
N SER A 376 -1.32 5.06 -3.73
CA SER A 376 -2.25 5.34 -2.64
C SER A 376 -3.62 4.67 -2.81
N THR A 377 -4.12 4.53 -4.03
CA THR A 377 -5.50 4.07 -4.31
C THR A 377 -5.57 2.85 -5.23
N GLY A 378 -4.47 2.47 -5.89
CA GLY A 378 -4.45 1.46 -6.94
C GLY A 378 -5.08 1.90 -8.25
N THR A 379 -5.61 3.13 -8.35
CA THR A 379 -6.31 3.58 -9.55
C THR A 379 -5.38 3.59 -10.76
N CYS A 380 -5.86 3.02 -11.87
CA CYS A 380 -5.08 2.89 -13.09
C CYS A 380 -5.27 4.12 -13.99
N PRO A 381 -4.18 4.84 -14.35
CA PRO A 381 -4.29 5.99 -15.26
C PRO A 381 -4.74 5.57 -16.66
N SER A 382 -4.38 4.34 -17.07
CA SER A 382 -4.77 3.75 -18.34
C SER A 382 -6.15 3.10 -18.33
N GLY A 383 -6.91 3.21 -17.23
CA GLY A 383 -8.13 2.42 -17.02
C GLY A 383 -7.83 0.95 -16.71
N CYS A 384 -8.90 0.16 -16.58
CA CYS A 384 -8.80 -1.25 -16.21
C CYS A 384 -8.65 -2.17 -17.41
N SER A 385 -7.86 -3.23 -17.25
CA SER A 385 -7.75 -4.32 -18.22
C SER A 385 -9.13 -4.91 -18.55
N ALA A 386 -9.25 -5.50 -19.73
CA ALA A 386 -10.47 -6.20 -20.11
C ALA A 386 -10.86 -7.27 -19.08
N GLY A 387 -12.14 -7.29 -18.70
CA GLY A 387 -12.68 -8.19 -17.68
C GLY A 387 -12.61 -7.68 -16.25
N TYR A 388 -12.04 -6.49 -16.02
CA TYR A 388 -11.87 -5.92 -14.69
C TYR A 388 -12.41 -4.49 -14.57
N GLN A 389 -12.86 -4.15 -13.37
CA GLN A 389 -13.31 -2.82 -12.95
C GLN A 389 -13.03 -2.58 -11.45
N GLY A 390 -13.56 -1.49 -10.89
CA GLY A 390 -13.44 -1.16 -9.47
C GLY A 390 -12.08 -0.57 -9.06
N GLU A 391 -11.90 -0.37 -7.76
CA GLU A 391 -10.66 0.16 -7.18
C GLU A 391 -9.50 -0.82 -7.44
N GLY A 392 -8.35 -0.32 -7.92
CA GLY A 392 -7.23 -1.19 -8.29
C GLY A 392 -7.47 -2.06 -9.53
N CYS A 393 -8.64 -1.99 -10.18
CA CYS A 393 -9.07 -2.92 -11.22
C CYS A 393 -9.09 -4.38 -10.72
N MET A 394 -9.59 -4.58 -9.50
CA MET A 394 -9.59 -5.88 -8.83
C MET A 394 -10.93 -6.61 -8.89
N GLU A 395 -12.00 -5.94 -9.29
CA GLU A 395 -13.32 -6.53 -9.43
C GLU A 395 -13.47 -7.11 -10.84
N VAL A 396 -13.97 -8.34 -10.93
CA VAL A 396 -14.34 -8.93 -12.23
C VAL A 396 -15.61 -8.24 -12.74
N CYS A 397 -15.75 -8.08 -14.05
CA CYS A 397 -16.97 -7.52 -14.63
C CYS A 397 -18.23 -8.22 -14.12
N GLU A 398 -19.24 -7.42 -13.79
CA GLU A 398 -20.55 -7.92 -13.40
C GLU A 398 -21.21 -8.67 -14.56
N HIS A 399 -22.11 -9.58 -14.20
CA HIS A 399 -22.82 -10.41 -15.17
C HIS A 399 -23.54 -9.52 -16.21
N GLY A 400 -23.30 -9.79 -17.50
CA GLY A 400 -23.87 -8.99 -18.58
C GLY A 400 -22.95 -7.87 -19.09
N THR A 401 -21.75 -7.70 -18.53
CA THR A 401 -20.76 -6.71 -18.98
C THR A 401 -19.41 -7.35 -19.31
N TRP A 402 -18.64 -6.72 -20.21
CA TRP A 402 -17.33 -7.22 -20.64
C TRP A 402 -16.42 -6.10 -21.18
N GLY A 403 -15.16 -6.46 -21.47
CA GLY A 403 -14.17 -5.58 -22.09
C GLY A 403 -13.46 -4.67 -21.08
N GLU A 404 -12.69 -3.71 -21.57
CA GLU A 404 -11.93 -2.77 -20.73
C GLU A 404 -12.88 -1.92 -19.88
N GLY A 405 -12.61 -1.90 -18.57
CA GLY A 405 -13.45 -1.22 -17.59
C GLY A 405 -14.91 -1.67 -17.59
N CYS A 406 -15.20 -2.88 -18.08
CA CYS A 406 -16.56 -3.44 -18.18
C CYS A 406 -17.55 -2.54 -18.91
N SER A 407 -17.04 -1.77 -19.88
CA SER A 407 -17.79 -0.71 -20.57
C SER A 407 -18.75 -1.23 -21.65
N LYS A 408 -18.69 -2.52 -21.99
CA LYS A 408 -19.52 -3.13 -23.03
C LYS A 408 -20.56 -4.06 -22.40
N LEU A 409 -21.77 -4.03 -22.95
CA LEU A 409 -22.81 -5.01 -22.61
C LEU A 409 -22.61 -6.29 -23.41
N CYS A 410 -22.93 -7.43 -22.81
CA CYS A 410 -23.04 -8.70 -23.53
C CYS A 410 -24.09 -8.57 -24.63
N ASP A 411 -23.91 -9.29 -25.74
CA ASP A 411 -24.90 -9.31 -26.81
C ASP A 411 -26.23 -9.87 -26.29
N ASP A 412 -27.34 -9.21 -26.60
CA ASP A 412 -28.68 -9.65 -26.16
C ASP A 412 -29.04 -11.05 -26.68
N ARG A 413 -28.38 -11.53 -27.73
CA ARG A 413 -28.55 -12.87 -28.30
C ARG A 413 -27.78 -13.96 -27.55
N CYS A 414 -26.89 -13.59 -26.62
CA CYS A 414 -26.31 -14.57 -25.69
C CYS A 414 -27.41 -15.16 -24.81
N ALA A 415 -27.37 -16.48 -24.61
CA ALA A 415 -28.27 -17.12 -23.66
C ALA A 415 -28.09 -16.53 -22.25
N ASN A 416 -29.20 -16.14 -21.62
CA ASN A 416 -29.24 -15.45 -20.32
C ASN A 416 -28.40 -14.17 -20.22
N GLN A 417 -28.05 -13.50 -21.33
CA GLN A 417 -27.11 -12.35 -21.34
C GLN A 417 -25.75 -12.68 -20.69
N SER A 418 -25.31 -13.93 -20.80
CA SER A 418 -24.06 -14.40 -20.21
C SER A 418 -22.97 -14.46 -21.26
N CYS A 419 -21.91 -13.67 -21.07
CA CYS A 419 -20.73 -13.66 -21.92
C CYS A 419 -19.44 -13.59 -21.11
N ASP A 420 -18.34 -13.99 -21.73
CA ASP A 420 -17.01 -13.94 -21.15
C ASP A 420 -16.60 -12.49 -20.85
N SER A 421 -16.20 -12.20 -19.61
CA SER A 421 -15.92 -10.83 -19.15
C SER A 421 -14.77 -10.16 -19.90
N VAL A 422 -13.84 -10.93 -20.47
CA VAL A 422 -12.69 -10.40 -21.21
C VAL A 422 -13.03 -10.23 -22.69
N THR A 423 -13.59 -11.27 -23.30
CA THR A 423 -13.73 -11.39 -24.77
C THR A 423 -15.12 -11.09 -25.30
N GLY A 424 -16.15 -11.11 -24.45
CA GLY A 424 -17.55 -10.91 -24.84
C GLY A 424 -18.20 -12.12 -25.52
N GLN A 425 -17.53 -13.27 -25.59
CA GLN A 425 -18.06 -14.48 -26.22
C GLN A 425 -19.17 -15.12 -25.37
N CYS A 426 -20.26 -15.56 -25.99
CA CYS A 426 -21.40 -16.12 -25.26
C CYS A 426 -21.04 -17.50 -24.67
N GLN A 427 -20.96 -17.60 -23.35
CA GLN A 427 -20.50 -18.83 -22.67
C GLN A 427 -21.59 -19.92 -22.61
N ASN A 428 -22.87 -19.52 -22.53
CA ASN A 428 -24.00 -20.43 -22.37
C ASN A 428 -24.71 -20.76 -23.70
N GLY A 429 -24.03 -20.57 -24.83
CA GLY A 429 -24.65 -20.69 -26.15
C GLY A 429 -25.46 -19.46 -26.54
N CYS A 430 -26.19 -19.60 -27.64
CA CYS A 430 -27.01 -18.53 -28.20
C CYS A 430 -28.49 -18.79 -27.94
N ARG A 431 -29.30 -17.72 -27.98
CA ARG A 431 -30.75 -17.86 -28.10
C ARG A 431 -31.08 -18.64 -29.39
N ASP A 432 -32.24 -19.30 -29.36
CA ASP A 432 -32.74 -20.08 -30.51
C ASP A 432 -32.68 -19.26 -31.79
N GLY A 433 -32.13 -19.87 -32.85
CA GLY A 433 -31.98 -19.19 -34.12
C GLY A 433 -30.61 -18.52 -34.34
N TYR A 434 -29.63 -18.66 -33.45
CA TYR A 434 -28.29 -18.04 -33.60
C TYR A 434 -27.13 -19.02 -33.37
N THR A 435 -25.96 -18.73 -33.97
CA THR A 435 -24.76 -19.60 -33.89
C THR A 435 -23.59 -18.99 -33.09
N LEU A 436 -22.84 -19.84 -32.37
CA LEU A 436 -21.62 -19.48 -31.63
C LEU A 436 -20.52 -18.93 -32.55
N PRO A 437 -19.53 -18.17 -32.04
CA PRO A 437 -19.26 -17.85 -30.62
C PRO A 437 -19.90 -16.54 -30.10
N ASN A 438 -20.34 -15.65 -30.98
CA ASN A 438 -20.88 -14.32 -30.60
C ASN A 438 -22.38 -14.17 -30.90
N CYS A 439 -23.05 -15.22 -31.37
CA CYS A 439 -24.49 -15.20 -31.68
C CYS A 439 -24.88 -14.13 -32.71
N THR A 440 -23.96 -13.81 -33.63
CA THR A 440 -24.14 -12.77 -34.64
C THR A 440 -24.87 -13.26 -35.89
N GLU A 441 -24.79 -14.55 -36.19
CA GLU A 441 -25.38 -15.17 -37.38
C GLU A 441 -26.62 -15.98 -37.03
N GLU A 442 -27.64 -15.89 -37.88
CA GLU A 442 -28.85 -16.69 -37.73
C GLU A 442 -28.60 -18.14 -38.18
N SER A 443 -28.95 -19.10 -37.34
CA SER A 443 -28.92 -20.52 -37.69
C SER A 443 -29.99 -20.78 -38.75
N ARG A 444 -29.58 -20.98 -40.01
CA ARG A 444 -30.49 -21.40 -41.07
C ARG A 444 -31.18 -22.70 -40.65
N SER A 445 -32.51 -22.66 -40.57
CA SER A 445 -33.35 -23.83 -40.39
C SER A 445 -33.21 -24.73 -41.62
N VAL A 446 -32.26 -25.66 -41.58
CA VAL A 446 -32.33 -26.83 -42.44
C VAL A 446 -33.57 -27.58 -41.99
N LYS A 447 -34.67 -27.43 -42.72
CA LYS A 447 -35.83 -28.33 -42.62
C LYS A 447 -35.29 -29.73 -42.92
N LYS A 448 -34.93 -30.49 -41.88
CA LYS A 448 -34.76 -31.93 -42.02
C LYS A 448 -36.14 -32.48 -42.34
N ASN A 449 -36.36 -32.81 -43.60
CA ASN A 449 -37.51 -33.60 -43.99
C ASN A 449 -37.46 -34.90 -43.19
N SER A 450 -38.47 -35.07 -42.37
CA SER A 450 -38.77 -36.27 -41.61
C SER A 450 -39.24 -37.36 -42.57
N THR A 451 -38.29 -38.07 -43.16
CA THR A 451 -38.49 -39.41 -43.69
C THR A 451 -37.14 -40.11 -43.58
N ASP A 452 -36.94 -40.86 -42.51
CA ASP A 452 -36.29 -42.15 -42.61
C ASP A 452 -36.63 -42.99 -41.37
N THR A 453 -37.13 -44.16 -41.68
CA THR A 453 -37.64 -45.21 -40.81
C THR A 453 -36.52 -45.84 -39.99
N CYS A 454 -36.89 -46.28 -38.79
CA CYS A 454 -36.06 -47.07 -37.88
C CYS A 454 -35.73 -48.45 -38.47
N PRO A 455 -34.46 -48.88 -38.52
CA PRO A 455 -34.11 -50.28 -38.47
C PRO A 455 -33.64 -50.60 -37.04
N LEU A 456 -34.44 -51.38 -36.32
CA LEU A 456 -34.00 -52.11 -35.14
C LEU A 456 -32.83 -53.02 -35.54
N SER A 457 -31.60 -52.69 -35.13
CA SER A 457 -30.49 -53.66 -35.11
C SER A 457 -30.26 -54.12 -33.68
N LEU A 458 -30.69 -55.35 -33.42
CA LEU A 458 -30.29 -56.16 -32.28
C LEU A 458 -28.76 -56.33 -32.30
N GLY A 459 -28.03 -55.57 -31.48
CA GLY A 459 -26.57 -55.71 -31.43
C GLY A 459 -25.85 -55.04 -30.26
N ALA A 460 -26.56 -54.43 -29.30
CA ALA A 460 -25.93 -53.62 -28.24
C ALA A 460 -25.96 -54.24 -26.83
N LEU A 461 -26.35 -55.51 -26.68
CA LEU A 461 -26.42 -56.17 -25.36
C LEU A 461 -25.21 -57.08 -25.03
N SER A 462 -24.33 -57.41 -25.97
CA SER A 462 -23.17 -58.28 -25.66
C SER A 462 -21.89 -57.53 -25.30
N ILE A 463 -21.74 -56.25 -25.70
CA ILE A 463 -20.49 -55.50 -25.51
C ILE A 463 -20.40 -54.95 -24.07
N PHE A 464 -21.52 -54.52 -23.49
CA PHE A 464 -21.53 -53.97 -22.13
C PHE A 464 -21.24 -55.04 -21.06
N GLY A 465 -21.68 -56.29 -21.30
CA GLY A 465 -21.37 -57.43 -20.43
C GLY A 465 -19.88 -57.82 -20.46
N LEU A 466 -19.24 -57.75 -21.64
CA LEU A 466 -17.81 -58.05 -21.79
C LEU A 466 -16.92 -56.98 -21.13
N ILE A 467 -17.31 -55.70 -21.20
CA ILE A 467 -16.58 -54.61 -20.55
C ILE A 467 -16.66 -54.73 -19.02
N LEU A 468 -17.83 -55.04 -18.47
CA LEU A 468 -17.99 -55.24 -17.02
C LEU A 468 -17.21 -56.47 -16.53
N ALA A 469 -17.23 -57.58 -17.26
CA ALA A 469 -16.43 -58.76 -16.93
C ALA A 469 -14.93 -58.47 -16.93
N PHE A 470 -14.44 -57.69 -17.89
CA PHE A 470 -13.03 -57.29 -17.97
C PHE A 470 -12.62 -56.41 -16.77
N ILE A 471 -13.46 -55.46 -16.37
CA ILE A 471 -13.22 -54.61 -15.19
C ILE A 471 -13.16 -55.45 -13.90
N PHE A 472 -14.05 -56.44 -13.73
CA PHE A 472 -14.02 -57.34 -12.57
C PHE A 472 -12.77 -58.23 -12.56
N THR A 473 -12.31 -58.72 -13.72
CA THR A 473 -11.05 -59.47 -13.77
C THR A 473 -9.84 -58.61 -13.39
N ILE A 474 -9.76 -57.37 -13.86
CA ILE A 474 -8.69 -56.43 -13.50
C ILE A 474 -8.71 -56.11 -12.00
N GLN A 475 -9.88 -55.84 -11.41
CA GLN A 475 -9.99 -55.61 -9.97
C GLN A 475 -9.56 -56.84 -9.14
N SER A 476 -9.93 -58.05 -9.56
CA SER A 476 -9.54 -59.27 -8.85
C SER A 476 -8.02 -59.52 -8.90
N VAL A 477 -7.35 -59.19 -10.01
CA VAL A 477 -5.88 -59.29 -10.16
C VAL A 477 -5.17 -58.25 -9.30
N ILE A 478 -5.68 -57.01 -9.24
CA ILE A 478 -5.11 -55.95 -8.38
C ILE A 478 -5.26 -56.33 -6.90
N ILE A 479 -6.42 -56.88 -6.49
CA ILE A 479 -6.63 -57.35 -5.12
C ILE A 479 -5.67 -58.50 -4.78
N LEU A 480 -5.48 -59.45 -5.70
CA LEU A 480 -4.50 -60.55 -5.52
C LEU A 480 -3.05 -60.04 -5.44
N ALA A 481 -2.67 -59.04 -6.26
CA ALA A 481 -1.34 -58.44 -6.22
C ALA A 481 -1.07 -57.73 -4.89
N LEU A 482 -2.03 -56.95 -4.39
CA LEU A 482 -1.93 -56.28 -3.09
C LEU A 482 -1.96 -57.27 -1.91
N CYS A 483 -2.69 -58.38 -2.03
CA CYS A 483 -2.64 -59.48 -1.06
C CYS A 483 -1.30 -60.23 -1.08
N CYS A 484 -0.66 -60.37 -2.25
CA CYS A 484 0.66 -60.99 -2.39
C CYS A 484 1.76 -60.11 -1.76
N GLU A 485 1.66 -58.79 -1.95
CA GLU A 485 2.59 -57.81 -1.38
C GLU A 485 2.48 -57.73 0.15
N ARG A 486 1.27 -57.92 0.71
CA ARG A 486 1.06 -58.03 2.17
C ARG A 486 1.57 -59.35 2.76
N ARG A 487 1.62 -60.45 1.99
CA ARG A 487 2.18 -61.73 2.48
C ARG A 487 3.71 -61.73 2.55
N GLN A 488 4.41 -60.96 1.73
CA GLN A 488 5.89 -60.86 1.82
C GLN A 488 6.40 -60.03 3.01
N LYS A 489 5.59 -59.13 3.58
CA LYS A 489 6.00 -58.27 4.72
C LYS A 489 5.76 -58.85 6.12
N SER A 490 5.30 -60.10 6.22
CA SER A 490 4.96 -60.75 7.51
C SER A 490 5.91 -61.88 7.95
N SER A 491 7.01 -62.16 7.24
CA SER A 491 7.99 -63.15 7.69
C SER A 491 9.42 -62.64 7.48
N GLY A 492 10.06 -62.17 8.56
CA GLY A 492 11.48 -61.83 8.55
C GLY A 492 11.89 -60.70 9.49
N TYR A 493 11.64 -60.85 10.80
CA TYR A 493 12.39 -60.11 11.84
C TYR A 493 13.52 -61.02 12.34
N SER A 494 14.69 -60.42 12.60
CA SER A 494 15.95 -60.97 13.16
C SER A 494 16.94 -61.59 12.18
N MET A 495 18.09 -60.94 11.93
CA MET A 495 19.33 -61.16 12.71
C MET A 495 20.54 -60.43 12.07
N PHE A 496 21.27 -59.71 12.94
CA PHE A 496 22.65 -59.20 12.88
C PHE A 496 23.64 -59.65 11.77
N SER A 497 24.39 -58.69 11.20
CA SER A 497 25.84 -58.73 10.90
C SER A 497 26.30 -57.33 10.39
N HIS A 498 27.14 -56.56 11.07
CA HIS A 498 28.61 -56.62 11.19
C HIS A 498 29.42 -56.70 9.87
N MET A 499 30.35 -55.73 9.76
CA MET A 499 31.67 -55.72 9.09
C MET A 499 31.79 -55.77 7.56
N GLU A 500 32.44 -54.70 7.07
CA GLU A 500 33.64 -54.65 6.22
C GLU A 500 33.77 -55.47 4.92
N ASP A 501 34.26 -54.74 3.92
CA ASP A 501 35.33 -55.09 2.97
C ASP A 501 35.00 -55.12 1.47
N SER A 502 35.35 -54.00 0.83
CA SER A 502 36.45 -53.86 -0.13
C SER A 502 36.99 -55.12 -0.83
N PHE A 503 37.16 -55.01 -2.16
CA PHE A 503 38.40 -55.21 -2.95
C PHE A 503 38.23 -56.09 -4.21
N LYS A 504 38.44 -55.46 -5.39
CA LYS A 504 39.44 -55.80 -6.44
C LYS A 504 39.12 -54.98 -7.69
N LEU A 505 39.90 -53.93 -8.00
CA LEU A 505 41.16 -53.91 -8.76
C LEU A 505 41.09 -54.44 -10.20
N THR A 506 41.27 -53.51 -11.14
CA THR A 506 42.21 -53.59 -12.29
C THR A 506 42.48 -52.15 -12.73
N GLN A 507 43.67 -51.59 -12.46
CA GLN A 507 44.82 -51.47 -13.40
C GLN A 507 44.54 -50.45 -14.53
N TYR A 508 45.34 -49.40 -14.79
CA TYR A 508 46.79 -49.29 -14.79
C TYR A 508 47.22 -47.80 -14.72
N SER A 509 48.37 -47.55 -14.08
CA SER A 509 49.14 -46.29 -13.94
C SER A 509 50.06 -46.07 -15.18
N PRO A 510 51.03 -45.12 -15.27
CA PRO A 510 51.45 -44.08 -14.32
C PRO A 510 51.84 -42.68 -14.86
N ARG A 511 51.85 -41.72 -13.89
CA ARG A 511 52.82 -40.61 -13.59
C ARG A 511 53.31 -39.69 -14.74
N VAL A 512 53.57 -38.39 -14.52
CA VAL A 512 54.49 -37.77 -13.53
C VAL A 512 54.21 -36.25 -13.43
N SER A 513 54.44 -35.73 -12.20
CA SER A 513 54.69 -34.36 -11.67
C SER A 513 54.97 -33.20 -12.64
N GLY A 514 54.74 -31.92 -12.31
CA GLY A 514 54.65 -31.22 -11.02
C GLY A 514 55.17 -29.78 -11.18
N HIS A 515 55.32 -29.08 -10.05
CA HIS A 515 55.83 -27.70 -9.83
C HIS A 515 54.82 -26.56 -10.06
N GLN A 516 54.41 -25.79 -9.03
CA GLN A 516 55.12 -24.82 -8.16
C GLN A 516 55.66 -23.57 -8.87
N THR A 517 55.48 -22.44 -8.18
CA THR A 517 55.99 -21.06 -8.40
C THR A 517 55.36 -20.29 -9.58
N ILE A 518 54.93 -19.03 -9.45
CA ILE A 518 55.31 -17.91 -8.58
C ILE A 518 54.07 -17.21 -8.04
#